data_AF-A0A1I7T4P6-F1
#
_entry.id   AF-A0A1I7T4P6-F1
#
_cell.length_a   1.000
_cell.length_b   1.000
_cell.length_c   1.000
_cell.angle_alpha   90.00
_cell.angle_beta   90.00
_cell.angle_gamma   90.00
#
_symmetry.space_group_name_H-M   'P 1'
#
loop_
_entity.id
_entity.type
_entity.pdbx_description
1 polymer ?
#
loop_
_entity_poly.entity_id
_entity_poly.type
_entity_poly.pdbx_seq_one_letter_code
_entity_poly.pdbx_strand_id
1 'polypeptide(L)'
;MDTEQIAANNIDLSEEDLNMFLRSWQEGKTNQGLRVCKLTVDFFDVRKVLKDCGGQLMDPRTTKLKFPKLGKYGFIDDVWIRGGIHIRRNDGRLAVIQTNNYVYWREGEGAREEDVKEYLRNLEIWNSENRRFVRERVFNFYIF
;
A
#
# COMPACT_ATOMS: atom_id res chain seq x y z
N MET A 1 11.22 3.31 19.66
CA MET A 1 11.76 4.08 18.51
C MET A 1 10.56 4.48 17.69
N ASP A 2 10.23 5.77 17.64
CA ASP A 2 9.11 6.28 16.84
C ASP A 2 9.58 6.51 15.41
N THR A 3 9.80 5.42 14.69
CA THR A 3 10.16 5.45 13.28
C THR A 3 8.95 5.89 12.47
N GLU A 4 9.00 7.11 11.90
CA GLU A 4 7.93 7.61 11.04
C GLU A 4 8.03 7.10 9.59
N GLN A 5 9.25 6.77 9.14
CA GLN A 5 9.52 6.38 7.75
C GLN A 5 10.50 5.21 7.67
N ILE A 6 10.15 4.23 6.85
CA ILE A 6 11.06 3.16 6.44
C ILE A 6 11.21 3.24 4.92
N ALA A 7 12.44 3.30 4.44
CA ALA A 7 12.73 3.26 3.02
C ALA A 7 13.95 2.37 2.77
N ALA A 8 13.82 1.39 1.89
CA ALA A 8 14.92 0.52 1.52
C ALA A 8 14.75 0.01 0.08
N ASN A 9 15.87 -0.19 -0.61
CA ASN A 9 15.89 -0.64 -2.00
C ASN A 9 16.67 -1.93 -2.14
N ASN A 10 16.21 -2.82 -3.04
CA ASN A 10 16.83 -4.11 -3.35
C ASN A 10 17.07 -4.95 -2.09
N ILE A 11 16.06 -5.05 -1.24
CA ILE A 11 16.12 -5.89 -0.04
C ILE A 11 15.52 -7.27 -0.32
N ASP A 12 16.12 -8.28 0.30
CA ASP A 12 15.67 -9.66 0.22
C ASP A 12 14.68 -9.92 1.36
N LEU A 13 13.41 -9.58 1.12
CA LEU A 13 12.29 -9.92 2.00
C LEU A 13 11.35 -10.87 1.28
N SER A 14 11.01 -11.96 1.97
CA SER A 14 10.02 -12.93 1.49
C SER A 14 8.59 -12.40 1.63
N GLU A 15 7.65 -13.10 1.00
CA GLU A 15 6.21 -12.87 1.19
C GLU A 15 5.82 -13.04 2.67
N GLU A 16 6.45 -14.00 3.36
CA GLU A 16 6.29 -14.27 4.78
C GLU A 16 6.80 -13.13 5.66
N ASP A 17 7.94 -12.52 5.33
CA ASP A 17 8.49 -11.38 6.08
C ASP A 17 7.56 -10.16 5.97
N LEU A 18 7.07 -9.87 4.76
CA LEU A 18 6.12 -8.78 4.53
C LEU A 18 4.78 -9.05 5.23
N ASN A 19 4.30 -10.29 5.24
CA ASN A 19 3.11 -10.68 5.99
C ASN A 19 3.31 -10.48 7.50
N MET A 20 4.45 -10.92 8.04
CA MET A 20 4.77 -10.76 9.44
C MET A 20 4.84 -9.28 9.84
N PHE A 21 5.42 -8.44 8.98
CA PHE A 21 5.41 -6.99 9.15
C PHE A 21 3.97 -6.44 9.23
N LEU A 22 3.11 -6.80 8.27
CA LEU A 22 1.73 -6.33 8.22
C LEU A 22 0.92 -6.77 9.45
N ARG A 23 1.03 -8.03 9.85
CA ARG A 23 0.35 -8.57 11.03
C ARG A 23 0.83 -7.90 12.32
N SER A 24 2.14 -7.72 12.47
CA SER A 24 2.73 -7.04 13.62
C SER A 24 2.25 -5.58 13.73
N TRP A 25 2.16 -4.88 12.59
CA TRP A 25 1.58 -3.54 12.54
C TRP A 25 0.08 -3.55 12.86
N GLN A 26 -0.69 -4.49 12.28
CA GLN A 26 -2.14 -4.61 12.47
C GLN A 26 -2.52 -4.94 13.92
N GLU A 27 -1.68 -5.70 14.62
CA GLU A 27 -1.81 -6.01 16.04
C GLU A 27 -1.32 -4.87 16.95
N GLY A 28 -0.75 -3.79 16.38
CA GLY A 28 -0.24 -2.64 17.13
C GLY A 28 1.05 -2.88 17.91
N LYS A 29 1.74 -4.00 17.64
CA LYS A 29 2.95 -4.43 18.36
C LYS A 29 4.19 -3.64 17.99
N THR A 30 4.26 -3.15 16.76
CA THR A 30 5.42 -2.41 16.24
C THR A 30 4.97 -1.16 15.48
N ASN A 31 5.92 -0.25 15.24
CA ASN A 31 5.77 0.81 14.24
C ASN A 31 4.54 1.71 14.48
N GLN A 32 4.23 2.03 15.74
CA GLN A 32 3.07 2.85 16.10
C GLN A 32 3.15 4.27 15.52
N GLY A 33 4.35 4.86 15.47
CA GLY A 33 4.62 6.15 14.84
C GLY A 33 4.79 6.08 13.32
N LEU A 34 4.78 4.89 12.70
CA LEU A 34 5.05 4.74 11.26
C LEU A 34 3.95 5.40 10.44
N ARG A 35 4.38 6.12 9.41
CA ARG A 35 3.51 6.82 8.46
C ARG A 35 3.68 6.30 7.06
N VAL A 36 4.90 5.88 6.69
CA VAL A 36 5.16 5.31 5.38
C VAL A 36 6.28 4.28 5.42
N CYS A 37 6.08 3.16 4.72
CA CYS A 37 7.09 2.17 4.42
C CYS A 37 7.19 2.00 2.90
N LYS A 38 8.37 2.22 2.31
CA LYS A 38 8.64 2.08 0.88
C LYS A 38 9.78 1.10 0.69
N LEU A 39 9.45 -0.10 0.22
CA LEU A 39 10.43 -1.15 0.01
C LEU A 39 10.45 -1.53 -1.47
N THR A 40 11.65 -1.65 -2.02
CA THR A 40 11.86 -2.35 -3.29
C THR A 40 12.38 -3.74 -2.96
N VAL A 41 11.60 -4.76 -3.31
CA VAL A 41 11.82 -6.17 -3.03
C VAL A 41 11.84 -6.97 -4.34
N ASP A 42 12.17 -8.26 -4.25
CA ASP A 42 11.90 -9.18 -5.34
C ASP A 42 10.40 -9.40 -5.54
N PHE A 43 10.03 -10.00 -6.68
CA PHE A 43 8.62 -10.20 -7.02
C PHE A 43 7.88 -10.99 -5.94
N PHE A 44 6.80 -10.41 -5.41
CA PHE A 44 5.97 -11.05 -4.39
C PHE A 44 4.50 -11.15 -4.80
N ASP A 45 3.82 -12.17 -4.30
CA ASP A 45 2.37 -12.34 -4.38
C ASP A 45 1.69 -11.56 -3.24
N VAL A 46 1.04 -10.46 -3.62
CA VAL A 46 0.30 -9.59 -2.71
C VAL A 46 -0.75 -10.36 -1.88
N ARG A 47 -1.37 -11.43 -2.40
CA ARG A 47 -2.35 -12.22 -1.62
C ARG A 47 -1.69 -12.99 -0.48
N LYS A 48 -0.50 -13.54 -0.70
CA LYS A 48 0.25 -14.21 0.36
C LYS A 48 0.73 -13.22 1.41
N VAL A 49 1.21 -12.06 0.98
CA VAL A 49 1.57 -10.96 1.87
C VAL A 49 0.37 -10.50 2.71
N LEU A 50 -0.83 -10.48 2.13
CA LEU A 50 -2.06 -10.05 2.82
C LEU A 50 -2.81 -11.16 3.53
N LYS A 51 -2.28 -12.39 3.55
CA LYS A 51 -2.93 -13.51 4.20
C LYS A 51 -3.27 -13.16 5.65
N ASP A 52 -4.53 -13.38 6.01
CA ASP A 52 -5.09 -13.09 7.34
C ASP A 52 -5.06 -11.61 7.77
N CYS A 53 -4.75 -10.67 6.86
CA CYS A 53 -4.72 -9.23 7.16
C CYS A 53 -6.02 -8.49 6.77
N GLY A 54 -6.96 -9.14 6.08
CA GLY A 54 -8.26 -8.55 5.71
C GLY A 54 -8.19 -7.42 4.68
N GLY A 55 -7.25 -7.49 3.74
CA GLY A 55 -7.07 -6.47 2.70
C GLY A 55 -8.31 -6.32 1.79
N GLN A 56 -8.67 -5.09 1.45
CA GLN A 56 -9.77 -4.76 0.54
C GLN A 56 -9.26 -3.93 -0.63
N LEU A 57 -9.44 -4.41 -1.87
CA LEU A 57 -9.05 -3.66 -3.06
C LEU A 57 -10.09 -2.56 -3.36
N MET A 58 -9.64 -1.31 -3.43
CA MET A 58 -10.51 -0.13 -3.52
C MET A 58 -10.44 0.52 -4.90
N ASP A 59 -11.60 0.99 -5.39
CA ASP A 59 -11.73 1.65 -6.69
C ASP A 59 -11.13 3.08 -6.67
N PRO A 60 -10.19 3.41 -7.57
CA PRO A 60 -9.56 4.74 -7.61
C PRO A 60 -10.52 5.88 -8.02
N ARG A 61 -11.68 5.55 -8.61
CA ARG A 61 -12.72 6.53 -8.97
C ARG A 61 -13.43 7.08 -7.75
N THR A 62 -13.68 6.22 -6.76
CA THR A 62 -14.47 6.56 -5.57
C THR A 62 -13.62 6.74 -4.31
N THR A 63 -12.41 6.20 -4.29
CA THR A 63 -11.52 6.24 -3.12
C THR A 63 -10.39 7.21 -3.37
N LYS A 64 -10.29 8.26 -2.53
CA LYS A 64 -9.24 9.29 -2.59
C LYS A 64 -8.83 9.68 -1.18
N LEU A 65 -7.56 9.51 -0.83
CA LEU A 65 -7.02 9.79 0.49
C LEU A 65 -5.88 10.79 0.41
N LYS A 66 -5.91 11.80 1.26
CA LYS A 66 -4.89 12.85 1.31
C LYS A 66 -3.75 12.39 2.22
N PHE A 67 -2.55 12.28 1.67
CA PHE A 67 -1.35 11.89 2.40
C PHE A 67 -0.33 13.04 2.36
N PRO A 68 0.17 13.52 3.50
CA PRO A 68 1.17 14.58 3.50
C PRO A 68 2.53 13.99 3.10
N LYS A 69 3.04 14.33 1.92
CA LYS A 69 4.28 13.77 1.38
C LYS A 69 5.47 14.28 2.21
N LEU A 70 6.25 13.32 2.71
CA LEU A 70 7.50 13.60 3.39
C LEU A 70 8.63 13.69 2.36
N GLY A 71 9.41 14.76 2.48
CA GLY A 71 10.65 14.98 1.76
C GLY A 71 11.87 14.97 2.67
N LYS A 72 13.04 15.27 2.08
CA LYS A 72 14.34 15.26 2.77
C LYS A 72 14.40 16.21 3.98
N TYR A 73 13.58 17.27 3.99
CA TYR A 73 13.60 18.33 5.01
C TYR A 73 12.24 18.50 5.73
N GLY A 74 11.34 17.52 5.66
CA GLY A 74 9.99 17.60 6.23
C GLY A 74 8.88 17.49 5.18
N PHE A 75 7.68 17.93 5.52
CA PHE A 75 6.54 17.95 4.60
C PHE A 75 6.81 18.86 3.41
N ILE A 76 6.65 18.32 2.19
CA ILE A 76 6.80 19.12 0.97
C ILE A 76 5.43 19.53 0.45
N ASP A 77 4.61 18.54 0.08
CA ASP A 77 3.30 18.76 -0.54
C ASP A 77 2.32 17.68 -0.10
N ASP A 78 1.03 17.99 -0.16
CA ASP A 78 0.01 16.97 -0.03
C ASP A 78 -0.15 16.21 -1.34
N VAL A 79 -0.11 14.88 -1.25
CA VAL A 79 -0.42 13.99 -2.37
C VAL A 79 -1.72 13.29 -2.11
N TRP A 80 -2.44 12.98 -3.18
CA TRP A 80 -3.61 12.13 -3.09
C TRP A 80 -3.24 10.71 -3.51
N ILE A 81 -3.74 9.72 -2.76
CA ILE A 81 -3.66 8.30 -3.08
C ILE A 81 -5.08 7.86 -3.46
N ARG A 82 -5.25 7.30 -4.65
CA ARG A 82 -6.54 6.77 -5.11
C ARG A 82 -6.51 5.25 -5.16
N GLY A 83 -7.59 4.63 -4.70
CA GLY A 83 -7.74 3.17 -4.66
C GLY A 83 -6.74 2.49 -3.72
N GLY A 84 -6.04 1.48 -4.24
CA GLY A 84 -5.08 0.66 -3.49
C GLY A 84 -5.76 -0.43 -2.66
N ILE A 85 -4.97 -1.15 -1.87
CA ILE A 85 -5.49 -2.18 -0.96
C ILE A 85 -5.51 -1.63 0.46
N HIS A 86 -6.70 -1.54 1.02
CA HIS A 86 -6.94 -1.00 2.36
C HIS A 86 -6.84 -2.11 3.39
N ILE A 87 -6.12 -1.82 4.48
CA ILE A 87 -5.99 -2.70 5.64
C ILE A 87 -6.27 -1.85 6.88
N ARG A 88 -6.91 -2.44 7.88
CA ARG A 88 -7.20 -1.79 9.16
C ARG A 88 -6.40 -2.43 10.27
N ARG A 89 -5.74 -1.59 11.07
CA ARG A 89 -5.19 -1.98 12.37
C ARG A 89 -6.34 -2.26 13.36
N ASN A 90 -6.08 -3.03 14.40
CA ASN A 90 -7.09 -3.40 15.40
C ASN A 90 -7.72 -2.21 16.13
N ASP A 91 -7.03 -1.07 16.18
CA ASP A 91 -7.55 0.18 16.75
C ASP A 91 -8.28 1.06 15.71
N GLY A 92 -8.53 0.55 14.51
CA GLY A 92 -9.23 1.24 13.43
C GLY A 92 -8.35 2.07 12.51
N ARG A 93 -7.04 2.20 12.79
CA ARG A 93 -6.13 2.98 11.93
C ARG A 93 -6.05 2.39 10.52
N LEU A 94 -6.09 3.26 9.50
CA LEU A 94 -6.08 2.85 8.10
C LEU A 94 -4.66 2.79 7.56
N ALA A 95 -4.37 1.74 6.80
CA ALA A 95 -3.23 1.73 5.91
C ALA A 95 -3.63 1.34 4.49
N VAL A 96 -2.85 1.81 3.52
CA VAL A 96 -3.06 1.60 2.09
C VAL A 96 -1.78 1.06 1.48
N ILE A 97 -1.87 -0.12 0.86
CA ILE A 97 -0.85 -0.63 -0.05
C ILE A 97 -1.17 -0.08 -1.44
N GLN A 98 -0.23 0.64 -2.03
CA GLN A 98 -0.40 1.21 -3.36
C GLN A 98 -0.19 0.14 -4.45
N THR A 99 -1.07 0.13 -5.47
CA THR A 99 -1.07 -0.89 -6.55
C THR A 99 -0.98 -0.27 -7.95
N ASN A 100 -0.49 0.97 -8.06
CA ASN A 100 -0.50 1.74 -9.30
C ASN A 100 0.85 2.44 -9.57
N ASN A 101 1.96 1.74 -9.29
CA ASN A 101 3.31 2.17 -9.70
C ASN A 101 3.72 3.59 -9.26
N TYR A 102 3.53 3.95 -7.98
CA TYR A 102 3.94 5.24 -7.41
C TYR A 102 3.26 6.50 -7.98
N VAL A 103 2.16 6.36 -8.73
CA VAL A 103 1.46 7.54 -9.23
C VAL A 103 0.76 8.25 -8.07
N TYR A 104 1.09 9.52 -7.89
CA TYR A 104 0.40 10.45 -6.99
C TYR A 104 -0.43 11.42 -7.82
N TRP A 105 -1.57 11.83 -7.28
CA TRP A 105 -2.45 12.80 -7.90
C TRP A 105 -2.37 14.13 -7.15
N ARG A 106 -2.54 15.21 -7.90
CA ARG A 106 -2.70 16.55 -7.33
C ARG A 106 -4.13 16.76 -6.86
N GLU A 107 -4.34 17.83 -6.12
CA GLU A 107 -5.69 18.29 -5.78
C GLU A 107 -6.49 18.60 -7.06
N GLY A 108 -7.79 18.33 -7.06
CA GLY A 108 -8.66 18.50 -8.22
C GLY A 108 -8.54 17.44 -9.33
N GLU A 109 -7.43 16.69 -9.42
CA GLU A 109 -7.28 15.65 -10.45
C GLU A 109 -8.24 14.46 -10.23
N GLY A 110 -8.95 14.07 -11.30
CA GLY A 110 -9.76 12.86 -11.37
C GLY A 110 -8.91 11.58 -11.43
N ALA A 111 -9.56 10.42 -11.32
CA ALA A 111 -8.89 9.16 -11.63
C ALA A 111 -8.57 9.12 -13.13
N ARG A 112 -7.34 8.74 -13.50
CA ARG A 112 -6.95 8.62 -14.91
C ARG A 112 -7.51 7.33 -15.48
N GLU A 113 -7.79 7.30 -16.78
CA GLU A 113 -8.34 6.10 -17.40
C GLU A 113 -7.39 4.90 -17.27
N GLU A 114 -6.09 5.13 -17.30
CA GLU A 114 -5.07 4.08 -17.15
C GLU A 114 -5.16 3.43 -15.77
N ASP A 115 -5.30 4.24 -14.71
CA ASP A 115 -5.44 3.77 -13.33
C ASP A 115 -6.73 2.94 -13.16
N VAL A 116 -7.83 3.38 -13.80
CA VAL A 116 -9.10 2.64 -13.79
C VAL A 116 -8.98 1.32 -14.53
N LYS A 117 -8.32 1.31 -15.70
CA LYS A 117 -8.07 0.08 -16.46
C LYS A 117 -7.19 -0.89 -15.68
N GLU A 118 -6.16 -0.40 -14.99
CA GLU A 118 -5.31 -1.21 -14.12
C GLU A 118 -6.07 -1.77 -12.93
N TYR A 119 -6.88 -0.94 -12.26
CA TYR A 119 -7.77 -1.40 -11.19
C TYR A 119 -8.72 -2.51 -11.66
N LEU A 120 -9.40 -2.34 -12.80
CA LEU A 120 -10.35 -3.35 -13.30
C LEU A 120 -9.67 -4.68 -13.62
N ARG A 121 -8.45 -4.66 -14.19
CA ARG A 121 -7.65 -5.87 -14.37
C ARG A 121 -7.29 -6.52 -13.03
N ASN A 122 -6.83 -5.71 -12.08
CA ASN A 122 -6.46 -6.20 -10.75
C ASN A 122 -7.67 -6.74 -9.99
N LEU A 123 -8.86 -6.14 -10.17
CA LEU A 123 -10.12 -6.57 -9.58
C LEU A 123 -10.57 -7.93 -10.11
N GLU A 124 -10.47 -8.15 -11.43
CA GLU A 124 -10.77 -9.45 -12.04
C GLU A 124 -9.84 -10.53 -11.46
N ILE A 125 -8.54 -10.25 -11.40
CA ILE A 125 -7.56 -11.17 -10.80
C ILE A 125 -7.87 -11.39 -9.32
N TRP A 126 -8.19 -10.30 -8.58
CA TRP A 126 -8.53 -10.31 -7.15
C TRP A 126 -9.77 -11.15 -6.83
N ASN A 127 -10.74 -11.20 -7.74
CA ASN A 127 -11.94 -12.03 -7.58
C ASN A 127 -11.77 -13.44 -8.17
N SER A 128 -10.73 -13.69 -8.96
CA SER A 128 -10.47 -15.00 -9.55
C SER A 128 -9.81 -15.96 -8.55
N GLU A 129 -10.16 -17.25 -8.62
CA GLU A 129 -9.45 -18.34 -7.93
C GLU A 129 -8.04 -18.58 -8.51
N ASN A 130 -7.67 -17.86 -9.58
CA ASN A 130 -6.41 -18.04 -10.26
C ASN A 130 -5.25 -17.59 -9.36
N ARG A 131 -4.29 -18.50 -9.15
CA ARG A 131 -3.19 -18.35 -8.18
C ARG A 131 -2.02 -17.49 -8.67
N ARG A 132 -2.09 -16.94 -9.89
CA ARG A 132 -1.05 -16.03 -10.41
C ARG A 132 -1.50 -14.60 -10.20
N PHE A 133 -1.38 -14.11 -8.97
CA PHE A 133 -1.65 -12.71 -8.65
C PHE A 133 -0.56 -11.79 -9.23
N VAL A 134 -0.83 -10.48 -9.20
CA VAL A 134 0.08 -9.41 -9.63
C VAL A 134 1.41 -9.54 -8.87
N ARG A 135 2.48 -9.80 -9.62
CA ARG A 135 3.84 -9.79 -9.09
C ARG A 135 4.29 -8.34 -8.96
N GLU A 136 4.32 -7.85 -7.74
CA GLU A 136 4.82 -6.51 -7.43
C GLU A 136 6.29 -6.58 -7.04
N ARG A 137 7.07 -5.55 -7.39
CA ARG A 137 8.45 -5.36 -6.86
C ARG A 137 8.52 -4.29 -5.78
N VAL A 138 7.38 -3.68 -5.52
CA VAL A 138 7.26 -2.44 -4.79
C VAL A 138 6.24 -2.63 -3.70
N PHE A 139 6.66 -2.47 -2.46
CA PHE A 139 5.78 -2.48 -1.31
C PHE A 139 5.72 -1.06 -0.73
N ASN A 140 4.69 -0.31 -1.15
CA ASN A 140 4.43 1.02 -0.62
C ASN A 140 3.23 1.00 0.31
N PHE A 141 3.49 1.15 1.59
CA PHE A 141 2.51 1.07 2.65
C PHE A 141 2.38 2.43 3.35
N TYR A 142 1.25 3.10 3.16
CA TYR A 142 0.95 4.42 3.71
C TYR A 142 -0.05 4.29 4.84
N ILE A 143 0.23 4.93 5.98
CA ILE A 143 -0.59 4.86 7.18
C ILE A 143 -1.20 6.23 7.45
N PHE A 144 -2.52 6.24 7.64
CA PHE A 144 -3.34 7.43 7.88
C PHE A 144 -3.76 7.53 9.35
#